data_AF-A0A2Z6RUA4-F1
#
_entry.id   AF-A0A2Z6RUA4-F1
#
_cell.length_a   1.000
_cell.length_b   1.000
_cell.length_c   1.000
_cell.angle_alpha   90.00
_cell.angle_beta   90.00
_cell.angle_gamma   90.00
#
_symmetry.space_group_name_H-M   'P 1'
#
loop_
_entity.id
_entity.type
_entity.pdbx_description
1 polymer ?
#
loop_
_entity_poly.entity_id
_entity_poly.type
_entity_poly.pdbx_seq_one_letter_code
_entity_poly.pdbx_strand_id
1 'polypeptide(L)'
;MAETFAVLTTLIVSPANSYVNIFTDLLNTIHNYNKFSRINFFMCQRLKFNTYPVWSLILHLIEQKHLVVTFMKVKSHSGDQFNDQANQLSKEATNLSPIFLSPKSDPSALMTTTFNYLGPLQGNMRKWAQRACHTYLAASNLHNKSQQHLFTSWPYIQ
;
A
#
# COMPACT_ATOMS: atom_id res chain seq x y z
N MET A 1 -3.16 -4.61 4.98
CA MET A 1 -1.74 -4.58 4.51
C MET A 1 -1.17 -5.98 4.48
N ALA A 2 -1.24 -6.73 5.60
CA ALA A 2 -0.77 -8.11 5.69
C ALA A 2 -1.19 -9.02 4.51
N GLU A 3 -2.46 -8.96 4.11
CA GLU A 3 -3.01 -9.77 3.00
C GLU A 3 -2.34 -9.48 1.65
N THR A 4 -2.06 -8.21 1.35
CA THR A 4 -1.39 -7.83 0.11
C THR A 4 0.05 -8.34 0.12
N PHE A 5 0.70 -8.36 1.28
CA PHE A 5 2.00 -8.99 1.43
C PHE A 5 1.93 -10.52 1.30
N ALA A 6 0.87 -11.17 1.80
CA ALA A 6 0.65 -12.60 1.60
C ALA A 6 0.51 -12.97 0.12
N VAL A 7 -0.21 -12.16 -0.66
CA VAL A 7 -0.27 -12.30 -2.13
C VAL A 7 1.12 -12.14 -2.73
N LEU A 8 1.85 -11.09 -2.35
CA LEU A 8 3.19 -10.83 -2.84
C LEU A 8 4.14 -12.01 -2.57
N THR A 9 4.19 -12.51 -1.34
CA THR A 9 5.06 -13.64 -0.96
C THR A 9 4.68 -14.91 -1.71
N THR A 10 3.39 -15.17 -1.89
CA THR A 10 2.89 -16.31 -2.69
C THR A 10 3.42 -16.24 -4.12
N LEU A 11 3.40 -15.06 -4.76
CA LEU A 11 3.89 -14.90 -6.13
C LEU A 11 5.42 -14.94 -6.21
N ILE A 12 6.13 -14.48 -5.17
CA ILE A 12 7.60 -14.59 -5.10
C ILE A 12 8.02 -16.06 -5.11
N VAL A 13 7.37 -16.92 -4.31
CA VAL A 13 7.73 -18.35 -4.21
C VAL A 13 7.21 -19.20 -5.37
N SER A 14 6.21 -18.71 -6.12
CA SER A 14 5.64 -19.45 -7.26
C SER A 14 6.65 -19.62 -8.40
N PRO A 15 6.71 -20.75 -9.11
CA PRO A 15 7.59 -20.88 -10.27
C PRO A 15 7.10 -20.04 -11.47
N ALA A 16 8.01 -19.72 -12.40
CA ALA A 16 7.63 -19.03 -13.64
C ALA A 16 6.72 -19.90 -14.53
N ASN A 17 5.86 -19.27 -15.33
CA ASN A 17 4.87 -19.89 -16.22
C ASN A 17 3.86 -20.78 -15.47
N SER A 18 3.56 -20.46 -14.22
CA SER A 18 2.65 -21.26 -13.38
C SER A 18 1.25 -20.64 -13.27
N TYR A 19 0.28 -21.52 -13.00
CA TYR A 19 -1.07 -21.13 -12.63
C TYR A 19 -1.16 -21.05 -11.12
N VAL A 20 -1.45 -19.86 -10.59
CA VAL A 20 -1.51 -19.59 -9.15
C VAL A 20 -2.94 -19.28 -8.77
N ASN A 21 -3.56 -20.18 -7.99
CA ASN A 21 -4.90 -20.01 -7.45
C ASN A 21 -4.80 -19.54 -6.01
N ILE A 22 -5.18 -18.28 -5.75
CA ILE A 22 -5.12 -17.67 -4.43
C ILE A 22 -6.52 -17.70 -3.81
N PHE A 23 -6.64 -18.48 -2.75
CA PHE A 23 -7.85 -18.55 -1.93
C PHE A 23 -7.74 -17.51 -0.81
N THR A 24 -8.70 -16.58 -0.76
CA THR A 24 -8.72 -15.55 0.28
C THR A 24 -10.15 -15.22 0.68
N ASP A 25 -10.38 -14.99 1.97
CA ASP A 25 -11.64 -14.53 2.54
C ASP A 25 -11.85 -13.01 2.38
N LEU A 26 -10.83 -12.28 1.92
CA LEU A 26 -10.79 -10.83 1.99
C LEU A 26 -11.20 -10.18 0.67
N LEU A 27 -12.46 -9.76 0.64
CA LEU A 27 -13.10 -9.11 -0.51
C LEU A 27 -12.33 -7.87 -1.01
N ASN A 28 -11.68 -7.14 -0.09
CA ASN A 28 -10.90 -5.96 -0.43
C ASN A 28 -9.68 -6.29 -1.30
N THR A 29 -9.02 -7.42 -1.04
CA THR A 29 -7.85 -7.85 -1.82
C THR A 29 -8.25 -8.23 -3.24
N ILE A 30 -9.36 -8.96 -3.40
CA ILE A 30 -9.94 -9.30 -4.71
C ILE A 30 -10.36 -8.02 -5.47
N HIS A 31 -11.05 -7.10 -4.80
CA HIS A 31 -11.46 -5.84 -5.42
C HIS A 31 -10.27 -4.98 -5.86
N ASN A 32 -9.23 -4.90 -5.03
CA ASN A 32 -8.01 -4.17 -5.35
C ASN A 32 -7.31 -4.79 -6.56
N TYR A 33 -7.13 -6.12 -6.60
CA TYR A 33 -6.56 -6.81 -7.75
C TYR A 33 -7.31 -6.47 -9.04
N ASN A 34 -8.64 -6.64 -9.03
CA ASN A 34 -9.50 -6.34 -10.18
C ASN A 34 -9.44 -4.87 -10.61
N LYS A 35 -9.11 -3.95 -9.69
CA LYS A 35 -8.96 -2.53 -10.01
C LYS A 35 -7.59 -2.22 -10.60
N PHE A 36 -6.55 -2.86 -10.07
CA PHE A 36 -5.16 -2.70 -10.52
C PHE A 36 -4.90 -3.38 -11.87
N SER A 37 -5.55 -4.51 -12.16
CA SER A 37 -5.44 -5.22 -13.43
C SER A 37 -6.19 -4.56 -14.59
N ARG A 38 -6.91 -3.45 -14.36
CA ARG A 38 -7.59 -2.71 -15.43
C ARG A 38 -6.59 -1.87 -16.22
N ILE A 39 -6.64 -1.99 -17.55
CA ILE A 39 -5.76 -1.30 -18.51
C ILE A 39 -5.82 0.24 -18.36
N ASN A 40 -6.99 0.80 -18.02
CA ASN A 40 -7.20 2.26 -17.94
C ASN A 40 -7.02 2.84 -16.52
N PHE A 41 -5.95 2.44 -15.84
CA PHE A 41 -5.70 2.86 -14.47
C PHE A 41 -4.75 4.06 -14.38
N PHE A 42 -5.32 5.27 -14.48
CA PHE A 42 -4.56 6.52 -14.45
C PHE A 42 -3.66 6.66 -13.20
N MET A 43 -2.45 7.20 -13.38
CA MET A 43 -1.46 7.42 -12.32
C MET A 43 -2.04 8.17 -11.10
N CYS A 44 -2.87 9.18 -11.33
CA CYS A 44 -3.54 9.94 -10.26
C CYS A 44 -4.47 9.10 -9.37
N GLN A 45 -5.04 8.01 -9.90
CA GLN A 45 -5.86 7.06 -9.16
C GLN A 45 -4.99 6.06 -8.41
N ARG A 46 -3.88 5.61 -9.02
CA ARG A 46 -2.85 4.76 -8.40
C ARG A 46 -2.33 5.35 -7.09
N LEU A 47 -1.98 6.64 -7.09
CA LEU A 47 -1.45 7.35 -5.92
C LEU A 47 -2.44 7.52 -4.75
N LYS A 48 -3.73 7.20 -4.96
CA LYS A 48 -4.73 7.21 -3.87
C LYS A 48 -4.67 5.93 -3.02
N PHE A 49 -4.05 4.87 -3.50
CA PHE A 49 -3.95 3.59 -2.79
C PHE A 49 -2.78 3.59 -1.83
N ASN A 50 -3.06 3.26 -0.57
CA ASN A 50 -2.03 3.19 0.48
C ASN A 50 -0.99 2.09 0.18
N THR A 51 -1.43 0.99 -0.44
CA THR A 51 -0.62 -0.17 -0.80
C THR A 51 -0.17 -0.17 -2.26
N TYR A 52 -0.19 1.00 -2.92
CA TYR A 52 0.18 1.13 -4.32
C TYR A 52 1.54 0.48 -4.68
N PRO A 53 2.64 0.72 -3.93
CA PRO A 53 3.94 0.14 -4.26
C PRO A 53 3.91 -1.39 -4.27
N VAL A 54 3.21 -2.01 -3.32
CA VAL A 54 3.08 -3.46 -3.22
C VAL A 54 2.30 -4.03 -4.41
N TRP A 55 1.20 -3.38 -4.80
CA TRP A 55 0.42 -3.79 -5.98
C TRP A 55 1.18 -3.59 -7.30
N SER A 56 2.01 -2.55 -7.41
CA SER A 56 2.90 -2.34 -8.56
C SER A 56 3.86 -3.52 -8.70
N LEU A 57 4.50 -3.92 -7.60
CA LEU A 57 5.41 -5.06 -7.58
C LEU A 57 4.70 -6.39 -7.88
N ILE A 58 3.48 -6.59 -7.37
CA ILE A 58 2.65 -7.76 -7.68
C ILE A 58 2.42 -7.87 -9.20
N LEU A 59 1.95 -6.80 -9.85
CA LEU A 59 1.70 -6.81 -11.29
C LEU A 59 2.99 -7.06 -12.08
N HIS A 60 4.08 -6.43 -11.66
CA HIS A 60 5.38 -6.64 -12.28
C HIS A 60 5.82 -8.11 -12.17
N LEU A 61 5.70 -8.74 -11.00
CA LEU A 61 6.04 -10.16 -10.83
C LEU A 61 5.17 -11.08 -11.69
N ILE A 62 3.87 -10.78 -11.82
CA ILE A 62 2.96 -11.54 -12.67
C ILE A 62 3.43 -11.50 -14.13
N GLU A 63 3.78 -10.32 -14.63
CA GLU A 63 4.27 -10.12 -15.99
C GLU A 63 5.64 -10.80 -16.20
N GLN A 64 6.61 -10.52 -15.31
CA GLN A 64 7.98 -11.03 -15.40
C GLN A 64 8.04 -12.56 -15.34
N LYS A 65 7.18 -13.19 -14.53
CA LYS A 65 7.17 -14.65 -14.34
C LYS A 65 6.10 -15.33 -15.18
N HIS A 66 5.40 -14.61 -16.06
CA HIS A 66 4.30 -15.13 -16.89
C HIS A 66 3.28 -15.93 -16.08
N LEU A 67 2.88 -15.40 -14.92
CA LEU A 67 1.94 -16.08 -14.03
C LEU A 67 0.51 -15.88 -14.50
N VAL A 68 -0.30 -16.93 -14.39
CA VAL A 68 -1.75 -16.82 -14.50
C VAL A 68 -2.32 -16.86 -13.10
N VAL A 69 -2.74 -15.70 -12.58
CA VAL A 69 -3.23 -15.57 -11.20
C VAL A 69 -4.74 -15.48 -11.18
N THR A 70 -5.37 -16.37 -10.42
CA THR A 70 -6.81 -16.32 -10.13
C THR A 70 -7.05 -16.14 -8.64
N PHE A 71 -8.10 -15.40 -8.31
CA PHE A 71 -8.53 -15.20 -6.92
C PHE A 71 -9.87 -15.89 -6.70
N MET A 72 -9.94 -16.72 -5.67
CA MET A 72 -11.17 -17.38 -5.24
C MET A 72 -11.56 -16.90 -3.85
N LYS A 73 -12.81 -16.40 -3.75
CA LYS A 73 -13.37 -15.96 -2.49
C LYS A 73 -13.72 -17.17 -1.63
N VAL A 74 -13.14 -17.25 -0.44
CA VAL A 74 -13.51 -18.23 0.59
C VAL A 74 -14.45 -17.56 1.60
N LYS A 75 -15.32 -18.35 2.23
CA LYS A 75 -16.19 -17.84 3.29
C LYS A 75 -15.37 -17.65 4.57
N SER A 76 -15.35 -16.42 5.09
CA SER A 76 -14.72 -16.16 6.39
C SER A 76 -15.36 -17.03 7.47
N HIS A 77 -14.53 -17.62 8.34
CA HIS A 77 -14.98 -18.44 9.47
C HIS A 77 -15.84 -19.66 9.10
N SER A 78 -15.59 -20.30 7.95
CA SER A 78 -16.22 -21.58 7.60
C SER A 78 -15.54 -22.81 8.22
N GLY A 79 -14.50 -22.63 9.05
CA GLY A 79 -13.68 -23.72 9.57
C GLY A 79 -12.76 -24.34 8.51
N ASP A 80 -12.34 -23.54 7.52
CA ASP A 80 -11.34 -23.98 6.55
C ASP A 80 -9.95 -24.01 7.22
N GLN A 81 -9.42 -25.21 7.41
CA GLN A 81 -8.17 -25.43 8.11
C GLN A 81 -6.99 -24.65 7.51
N PHE A 82 -6.93 -24.50 6.19
CA PHE A 82 -5.83 -23.80 5.53
C PHE A 82 -5.95 -22.29 5.70
N ASN A 83 -7.17 -21.75 5.63
CA ASN A 83 -7.41 -20.34 5.89
C ASN A 83 -7.14 -19.97 7.36
N ASP A 84 -7.55 -20.83 8.29
CA ASP A 84 -7.30 -20.63 9.72
C ASP A 84 -5.79 -20.69 10.03
N GLN A 85 -5.06 -21.63 9.41
CA GLN A 85 -3.60 -21.69 9.50
C GLN A 85 -2.92 -20.45 8.90
N ALA A 86 -3.36 -19.97 7.74
CA ALA A 86 -2.82 -18.76 7.14
C ALA A 86 -3.06 -17.52 8.02
N ASN A 87 -4.25 -17.42 8.62
CA ASN A 87 -4.58 -16.36 9.57
C ASN A 87 -3.73 -16.42 10.84
N GLN A 88 -3.46 -17.62 11.36
CA GLN A 88 -2.57 -17.81 12.49
C GLN A 88 -1.13 -17.38 12.15
N LEU A 89 -0.57 -17.86 11.04
CA LEU A 89 0.78 -17.48 10.59
C LEU A 89 0.90 -15.96 10.37
N SER A 90 -0.14 -15.32 9.84
CA SER A 90 -0.17 -13.86 9.66
C SER A 90 -0.09 -13.12 11.00
N LYS A 91 -0.75 -13.63 12.05
CA LYS A 91 -0.66 -13.07 13.42
C LYS A 91 0.71 -13.32 14.05
N GLU A 92 1.31 -14.48 13.83
CA GLU A 92 2.65 -14.78 14.35
C GLU A 92 3.71 -13.91 13.66
N ALA A 93 3.56 -13.67 12.36
CA ALA A 93 4.45 -12.83 11.56
C ALA A 93 4.51 -11.38 12.04
N THR A 94 3.50 -10.86 12.75
CA THR A 94 3.57 -9.49 13.31
C THR A 94 4.63 -9.33 14.39
N ASN A 95 5.10 -10.44 14.97
CA ASN A 95 6.18 -10.44 15.96
C ASN A 95 7.57 -10.62 15.34
N LEU A 96 7.63 -10.90 14.04
CA LEU A 96 8.89 -11.07 13.31
C LEU A 96 9.45 -9.72 12.86
N SER A 97 10.74 -9.70 12.54
CA SER A 97 11.37 -8.53 11.95
C SER A 97 10.73 -8.18 10.60
N PRO A 98 10.40 -6.91 10.33
CA PRO A 98 9.75 -6.51 9.09
C PRO A 98 10.60 -6.82 7.85
N ILE A 99 9.95 -7.28 6.78
CA ILE A 99 10.58 -7.39 5.47
C ILE A 99 10.60 -6.00 4.82
N PHE A 100 11.78 -5.51 4.48
CA PHE A 100 11.94 -4.24 3.79
C PHE A 100 11.94 -4.43 2.27
N LEU A 101 10.96 -3.83 1.58
CA LEU A 101 10.95 -3.75 0.12
C LEU A 101 11.61 -2.46 -0.32
N SER A 102 12.72 -2.55 -1.05
CA SER A 102 13.37 -1.38 -1.62
C SER A 102 12.56 -0.85 -2.81
N PRO A 103 12.10 0.40 -2.81
CA PRO A 103 11.40 0.96 -3.98
C PRO A 103 12.31 1.08 -5.21
N LYS A 104 13.63 1.06 -5.02
CA LYS A 104 14.63 1.13 -6.10
C LYS A 104 14.70 -0.15 -6.94
N SER A 105 14.16 -1.27 -6.44
CA SER A 105 14.19 -2.54 -7.18
C SER A 105 13.03 -2.70 -8.16
N ASP A 106 12.09 -1.75 -8.24
CA ASP A 106 11.05 -1.74 -9.27
C ASP A 106 11.57 -0.98 -10.51
N PRO A 107 11.87 -1.66 -11.63
CA PRO A 107 12.35 -1.00 -12.84
C PRO A 107 11.30 -0.10 -13.49
N SER A 108 10.02 -0.24 -13.12
CA SER A 108 8.93 0.62 -13.57
C SER A 108 8.72 1.86 -12.68
N ALA A 109 9.44 1.96 -11.55
CA ALA A 109 9.33 3.09 -10.66
C ALA A 109 10.02 4.33 -11.24
N LEU A 110 9.22 5.27 -11.74
CA LEU A 110 9.70 6.55 -12.27
C LEU A 110 10.40 7.42 -11.22
N MET A 111 10.01 7.30 -9.95
CA MET A 111 10.59 8.06 -8.84
C MET A 111 10.28 7.40 -7.51
N THR A 112 11.28 7.35 -6.61
CA THR A 112 11.06 7.09 -5.18
C THR A 112 10.92 8.44 -4.48
N THR A 113 9.70 8.83 -4.12
CA THR A 113 9.47 10.06 -3.35
C THR A 113 10.03 9.88 -1.94
N THR A 114 10.86 10.82 -1.50
CA THR A 114 11.40 10.84 -0.13
C THR A 114 11.10 12.20 0.50
N PHE A 115 11.02 12.24 1.83
CA PHE A 115 10.95 13.51 2.57
C PHE A 115 12.27 13.73 3.31
N ASN A 116 12.98 14.81 2.95
CA ASN A 116 14.27 15.18 3.55
C ASN A 116 15.28 14.01 3.60
N TYR A 117 15.28 13.15 2.59
CA TYR A 117 16.14 11.94 2.56
C TYR A 117 15.93 10.95 3.71
N LEU A 118 14.87 11.11 4.53
CA LEU A 118 14.53 10.22 5.65
C LEU A 118 13.91 8.88 5.21
N GLY A 119 14.02 8.56 3.91
CA GLY A 119 13.50 7.35 3.30
C GLY A 119 12.24 7.58 2.46
N PRO A 120 11.73 6.50 1.83
CA PRO A 120 10.59 6.56 0.94
C PRO A 120 9.31 6.97 1.66
N LEU A 121 8.54 7.88 1.06
CA LEU A 121 7.21 8.22 1.53
C LEU A 121 6.28 7.03 1.33
N GLN A 122 5.85 6.43 2.43
CA GLN A 122 4.87 5.36 2.42
C GLN A 122 3.45 5.89 2.61
N GLY A 123 2.52 5.32 1.84
CA GLY A 123 1.08 5.58 1.95
C GLY A 123 0.51 6.51 0.88
N ASN A 124 -0.63 7.14 1.17
CA ASN A 124 -1.33 7.99 0.20
C ASN A 124 -0.55 9.29 -0.06
N MET A 125 0.29 9.26 -1.11
CA MET A 125 1.16 10.39 -1.50
C MET A 125 0.37 11.68 -1.76
N ARG A 126 -0.85 11.60 -2.30
CA ARG A 126 -1.69 12.78 -2.52
C ARG A 126 -2.07 13.45 -1.20
N LYS A 127 -2.56 12.68 -0.23
CA LYS A 127 -2.91 13.20 1.11
C LYS A 127 -1.68 13.72 1.83
N TRP A 128 -0.55 13.03 1.69
CA TRP A 128 0.71 13.50 2.26
C TRP A 128 1.10 14.87 1.69
N ALA A 129 1.12 15.03 0.37
CA ALA A 129 1.48 16.29 -0.28
C ALA A 129 0.51 17.43 0.09
N GLN A 130 -0.79 17.14 0.15
CA GLN A 130 -1.80 18.10 0.62
C GLN A 130 -1.56 18.54 2.06
N ARG A 131 -1.27 17.61 2.98
CA ARG A 131 -0.98 17.91 4.38
C ARG A 131 0.31 18.72 4.54
N ALA A 132 1.37 18.35 3.81
CA ALA A 132 2.63 19.09 3.82
C ALA A 132 2.43 20.54 3.33
N CYS A 133 1.67 20.74 2.26
CA CYS A 133 1.33 22.07 1.76
C CYS A 133 0.51 22.87 2.78
N HIS A 134 -0.55 22.28 3.34
CA HIS A 134 -1.40 22.96 4.33
C HIS A 134 -0.63 23.33 5.60
N THR A 135 0.24 22.46 6.10
CA THR A 135 1.07 22.74 7.28
C THR A 135 2.08 23.84 7.00
N TYR A 136 2.71 23.85 5.82
CA TYR A 136 3.58 24.94 5.41
C TYR A 136 2.83 26.27 5.35
N LEU A 137 1.65 26.32 4.73
CA LEU A 137 0.83 27.53 4.65
C LEU A 137 0.36 28.01 6.03
N ALA A 138 -0.05 27.08 6.91
CA ALA A 138 -0.44 27.42 8.28
C ALA A 138 0.76 27.98 9.06
N ALA A 139 1.93 27.36 8.95
CA ALA A 139 3.16 27.84 9.58
C ALA A 139 3.59 29.21 9.03
N SER A 140 3.54 29.43 7.71
CA SER A 140 3.85 30.74 7.13
C SER A 140 2.89 31.82 7.60
N ASN A 141 1.60 31.49 7.76
CA ASN A 141 0.60 32.43 8.27
C ASN A 141 0.80 32.74 9.76
N LEU A 142 1.24 31.77 10.58
CA LEU A 142 1.65 32.02 11.96
C LEU A 142 2.87 32.94 12.08
N HIS A 143 3.77 32.94 11.09
CA HIS A 143 4.91 33.86 11.06
C HIS A 143 4.58 35.21 10.40
N ASN A 144 3.39 35.33 9.80
CA ASN A 144 2.91 36.57 9.21
C ASN A 144 2.21 37.43 10.27
N LYS A 145 2.87 38.51 10.71
CA LYS A 145 2.37 39.42 11.77
C LYS A 145 0.95 39.95 11.52
N SER A 146 0.55 40.13 10.26
CA SER A 146 -0.80 40.61 9.94
C SER A 146 -1.88 39.54 10.13
N GLN A 147 -1.55 38.25 10.10
CA GLN A 147 -2.50 37.14 10.23
C GLN A 147 -2.38 36.35 11.53
N GLN A 148 -1.37 36.62 12.36
CA GLN A 148 -1.19 35.99 13.68
C GLN A 148 -2.43 36.06 14.57
N HIS A 149 -3.16 37.18 14.54
CA HIS A 149 -4.35 37.40 15.37
C HIS A 149 -5.50 36.42 15.09
N LEU A 150 -5.53 35.77 13.92
CA LEU A 150 -6.54 34.76 13.57
C LEU A 150 -6.30 33.42 14.26
N PHE A 151 -5.10 33.18 14.78
CA PHE A 151 -4.70 31.91 15.40
C PHE A 151 -4.49 32.01 16.91
N THR A 152 -4.35 33.22 17.47
CA THR A 152 -4.25 33.46 18.92
C THR A 152 -5.60 33.45 19.65
N SER A 153 -6.73 33.34 18.92
CA SER A 153 -8.09 33.31 19.48
C SER A 153 -8.63 31.90 19.75
N TRP A 154 -7.82 30.86 19.57
CA TRP A 154 -8.24 29.47 19.81
C TRP A 154 -8.14 29.11 21.31
N PRO A 155 -9.23 28.71 21.99
CA PRO A 155 -9.30 28.75 23.46
C PRO A 155 -8.68 27.53 24.17
N TYR A 156 -7.76 26.78 23.57
CA TYR A 156 -7.25 25.52 24.14
C TYR A 156 -5.72 25.35 24.11
N ILE A 157 -4.96 26.43 24.30
CA ILE A 157 -3.56 26.32 24.72
C ILE A 157 -3.28 27.44 25.74
N GLN A 158 -3.51 27.13 27.02
CA GLN A 158 -2.80 27.71 28.16
C GLN A 158 -2.06 26.57 28.85
#